data_AF-A0A418DSL8-F1
#
_entry.id   AF-A0A418DSL8-F1
#
_cell.length_a   1.000
_cell.length_b   1.000
_cell.length_c   1.000
_cell.angle_alpha   90.00
_cell.angle_beta   90.00
_cell.angle_gamma   90.00
#
_symmetry.space_group_name_H-M   'P 1'
#
loop_
_entity.id
_entity.type
_entity.pdbx_description
1 polymer ?
#
loop_
_entity_poly.entity_id
_entity_poly.type
_entity_poly.pdbx_seq_one_letter_code
_entity_poly.pdbx_strand_id
1 'polypeptide(L)'
;MAIHKRAMELTYDQPQRLPKIGRPVSKYGPKKKPRQYKNTVVTYSERLSVIQYYDTCGMQSTLSAFYGNLTMTARETMRKKIYSWLANRDHIETMASSARTASKRCWRPLGAGTTLTAAAEEQLAQWVLDMRKDGVPVTQAMLRVMALEAAIDLGIEDHEFLAGWHWIHGFKRRHGLSLRSRTRIGQDSPDDGVAALEACSGGGRALVLEHDIDLVYNADQTGVNYEYLPTKTLNTAGYNTVWVKCATPVPGLRTAKSKFEAVVKENLTQRHAFGKTVWQSVEPMQGQNNSQIYGNPTAWWNSTISLAFLKFHFGQRADRATKKVLLLWDDFSAHFTDDVVAYAKEINVLLERIPPRYTWICQPADVAWNRPLKCRLRQNWLDLIRRQLRTAKERGRTFKLQPPSRATVVGWIADAWDDLPSTTIVNGFRKCCLVDGEPVEEVVSGGVVDDTVLSELMAASSIEETIDPDGDICNGDDSVGDGTDAFE
;
A
#
# COMPACT_ATOMS: atom_id res chain seq x y z
N MET A 1 -17.43 -47.52 -53.95
CA MET A 1 -17.67 -48.46 -52.83
C MET A 1 -17.93 -47.60 -51.60
N ALA A 2 -19.22 -47.36 -51.31
CA ALA A 2 -19.65 -46.48 -50.23
C ALA A 2 -19.49 -47.20 -48.88
N ILE A 3 -18.82 -46.56 -47.92
CA ILE A 3 -18.75 -47.03 -46.54
C ILE A 3 -19.41 -45.96 -45.67
N HIS A 4 -20.65 -46.22 -45.29
CA HIS A 4 -21.38 -45.51 -44.24
C HIS A 4 -20.66 -45.67 -42.90
N LYS A 5 -20.30 -44.57 -42.25
CA LYS A 5 -20.05 -44.55 -40.80
C LYS A 5 -21.10 -43.70 -40.10
N ARG A 6 -21.91 -44.44 -39.34
CA ARG A 6 -23.00 -44.03 -38.46
C ARG A 6 -22.45 -43.13 -37.35
N ALA A 7 -22.99 -41.92 -37.21
CA ALA A 7 -22.75 -41.09 -36.04
C ALA A 7 -23.45 -41.73 -34.83
N MET A 8 -22.68 -42.09 -33.79
CA MET A 8 -23.20 -42.34 -32.46
C MET A 8 -23.33 -41.00 -31.74
N GLU A 9 -24.55 -40.58 -31.48
CA GLU A 9 -24.83 -39.57 -30.45
C GLU A 9 -24.45 -40.14 -29.09
N LEU A 10 -23.34 -39.65 -28.53
CA LEU A 10 -23.06 -39.77 -27.10
C LEU A 10 -23.55 -38.48 -26.45
N THR A 11 -24.75 -38.55 -25.89
CA THR A 11 -25.30 -37.55 -24.97
C THR A 11 -24.35 -37.38 -23.79
N TYR A 12 -23.62 -36.26 -23.75
CA TYR A 12 -22.84 -35.87 -22.59
C TYR A 12 -23.80 -35.28 -21.54
N ASP A 13 -24.22 -36.11 -20.60
CA ASP A 13 -24.95 -35.68 -19.41
C ASP A 13 -23.98 -34.85 -18.55
N GLN A 14 -24.25 -33.55 -18.41
CA GLN A 14 -23.44 -32.68 -17.54
C GLN A 14 -23.70 -33.09 -16.08
N PRO A 15 -22.68 -33.46 -15.28
CA PRO A 15 -22.91 -33.74 -13.88
C PRO A 15 -23.38 -32.47 -13.18
N GLN A 16 -24.63 -32.49 -12.69
CA GLN A 16 -25.19 -31.45 -11.83
C GLN A 16 -24.22 -31.16 -10.68
N ARG A 17 -23.74 -29.92 -10.60
CA ARG A 17 -22.95 -29.45 -9.45
C ARG A 17 -23.81 -29.58 -8.19
N LEU A 18 -23.47 -30.56 -7.34
CA LEU A 18 -24.01 -30.63 -5.98
C LEU A 18 -23.72 -29.31 -5.24
N PRO A 19 -24.69 -28.78 -4.47
CA PRO A 19 -24.48 -27.57 -3.68
C PRO A 19 -23.32 -27.79 -2.70
N LYS A 20 -22.42 -26.82 -2.59
CA LYS A 20 -21.29 -26.85 -1.64
C LYS A 20 -21.82 -26.98 -0.21
N ILE A 21 -21.70 -28.17 0.36
CA ILE A 21 -22.00 -28.41 1.78
C ILE A 21 -20.89 -27.73 2.59
N GLY A 22 -21.25 -26.70 3.36
CA GLY A 22 -20.33 -26.04 4.27
C GLY A 22 -19.77 -27.00 5.34
N ARG A 23 -18.67 -26.58 5.99
CA ARG A 23 -17.98 -27.38 7.02
C ARG A 23 -18.97 -27.87 8.09
N PRO A 24 -18.94 -29.15 8.50
CA PRO A 24 -19.78 -29.65 9.57
C PRO A 24 -19.51 -28.88 10.87
N VAL A 25 -20.58 -28.59 11.62
CA VAL A 25 -20.49 -27.95 12.93
C VAL A 25 -19.70 -28.87 13.88
N SER A 26 -18.73 -28.32 14.61
CA SER A 26 -17.94 -29.07 15.60
C SER A 26 -18.84 -29.86 16.55
N LYS A 27 -18.59 -31.17 16.68
CA LYS A 27 -19.27 -32.03 17.66
C LYS A 27 -18.85 -31.75 19.11
N TYR A 28 -17.74 -31.05 19.30
CA TYR A 28 -17.17 -30.76 20.61
C TYR A 28 -17.06 -29.24 20.83
N GLY A 29 -17.64 -28.78 21.94
CA GLY A 29 -17.78 -27.37 22.31
C GLY A 29 -19.25 -27.01 22.62
N PRO A 30 -19.51 -26.00 23.50
CA PRO A 30 -20.87 -25.59 23.81
C PRO A 30 -21.62 -25.18 22.55
N LYS A 31 -22.75 -25.83 22.28
CA LYS A 31 -23.62 -25.50 21.15
C LYS A 31 -24.01 -24.03 21.25
N LYS A 32 -23.94 -23.29 20.13
CA LYS A 32 -24.39 -21.91 20.04
C LYS A 32 -25.83 -21.85 20.58
N LYS A 33 -26.06 -21.10 21.67
CA LYS A 33 -27.40 -20.92 22.23
C LYS A 33 -28.33 -20.44 21.09
N PRO A 34 -29.52 -21.03 20.93
CA PRO A 34 -30.46 -20.58 19.93
C PRO A 34 -30.69 -19.08 20.13
N ARG A 35 -30.68 -18.31 19.03
CA ARG A 35 -30.99 -16.89 19.11
C ARG A 35 -32.44 -16.77 19.60
N GLN A 36 -32.60 -16.36 20.85
CA GLN A 36 -33.89 -15.96 21.40
C GLN A 36 -34.21 -14.58 20.81
N TYR A 37 -34.73 -14.52 19.58
CA TYR A 37 -35.22 -13.25 19.03
C TYR A 37 -36.47 -12.83 19.82
N LYS A 38 -36.27 -12.16 20.95
CA LYS A 38 -37.36 -11.75 21.87
C LYS A 38 -38.15 -10.54 21.38
N ASN A 39 -37.68 -9.84 20.33
CA ASN A 39 -38.29 -8.62 19.82
C ASN A 39 -38.45 -8.66 18.30
N THR A 40 -39.69 -8.70 17.82
CA THR A 40 -40.04 -8.45 16.41
C THR A 40 -40.08 -6.95 16.20
N VAL A 41 -39.26 -6.44 15.28
CA VAL A 41 -39.23 -5.01 14.90
C VAL A 41 -39.90 -4.85 13.55
N VAL A 42 -40.97 -4.05 13.51
CA VAL A 42 -41.77 -3.77 12.30
C VAL A 42 -41.12 -2.68 11.44
N THR A 43 -41.42 -2.66 10.14
CA THR A 43 -40.86 -1.70 9.17
C THR A 43 -41.47 -0.31 9.34
N TYR A 44 -40.87 0.73 8.75
CA TYR A 44 -41.45 2.08 8.76
C TYR A 44 -42.79 2.14 8.01
N SER A 45 -42.96 1.38 6.93
CA SER A 45 -44.25 1.27 6.22
C SER A 45 -45.36 0.70 7.11
N GLU A 46 -45.06 -0.38 7.83
CA GLU A 46 -46.02 -1.03 8.72
C GLU A 46 -46.35 -0.14 9.92
N ARG A 47 -45.36 0.58 10.47
CA ARG A 47 -45.60 1.59 11.53
C ARG A 47 -46.54 2.69 11.04
N LEU A 48 -46.36 3.17 9.80
CA LEU A 48 -47.24 4.20 9.23
C LEU A 48 -48.66 3.67 9.06
N SER A 49 -48.85 2.46 8.54
CA SER A 49 -50.19 1.83 8.44
C SER A 49 -50.87 1.68 9.80
N VAL A 50 -50.11 1.33 10.84
CA VAL A 50 -50.63 1.23 12.21
C VAL A 50 -51.02 2.61 12.77
N ILE A 51 -50.22 3.65 12.51
CA ILE A 51 -50.53 5.03 12.91
C ILE A 51 -51.82 5.51 12.21
N GLN A 52 -51.93 5.31 10.90
CA GLN A 52 -53.10 5.71 10.11
C GLN A 52 -54.37 5.00 10.59
N TYR A 53 -54.30 3.70 10.89
CA TYR A 53 -55.44 2.95 11.43
C TYR A 53 -55.79 3.37 12.86
N TYR A 54 -54.78 3.75 13.66
CA TYR A 54 -54.99 4.30 15.00
C TYR A 54 -55.78 5.60 14.95
N ASP A 55 -55.46 6.51 14.02
CA ASP A 55 -56.15 7.79 13.87
C ASP A 55 -57.65 7.60 13.58
N THR A 56 -58.02 6.54 12.84
CA THR A 56 -59.41 6.27 12.45
C THR A 56 -60.18 5.42 13.45
N CYS A 57 -59.53 4.47 14.12
CA CYS A 57 -60.21 3.40 14.86
C CYS A 57 -59.83 3.31 16.35
N GLY A 58 -58.85 4.09 16.79
CA GLY A 58 -58.39 4.13 18.18
C GLY A 58 -57.55 2.91 18.61
N MET A 59 -56.98 2.97 19.82
CA MET A 59 -55.97 2.03 20.30
C MET A 59 -56.44 0.57 20.38
N GLN A 60 -57.64 0.33 20.93
CA GLN A 60 -58.11 -1.05 21.15
C GLN A 60 -58.37 -1.79 19.84
N SER A 61 -59.02 -1.12 18.89
CA SER A 61 -59.25 -1.64 17.54
C SER A 61 -57.94 -1.89 16.80
N THR A 62 -56.97 -0.96 16.93
CA THR A 62 -55.63 -1.10 16.32
C THR A 62 -54.88 -2.33 16.82
N LEU A 63 -54.90 -2.55 18.14
CA LEU A 63 -54.27 -3.74 18.72
C LEU A 63 -54.97 -5.04 18.32
N SER A 64 -56.29 -5.03 18.13
CA SER A 64 -57.02 -6.20 17.64
C SER A 64 -56.72 -6.49 16.17
N ALA A 65 -56.68 -5.46 15.32
CA ALA A 65 -56.48 -5.60 13.89
C ALA A 65 -55.04 -6.04 13.52
N PHE A 66 -54.02 -5.43 14.13
CA PHE A 66 -52.62 -5.70 13.79
C PHE A 66 -51.95 -6.72 14.70
N TYR A 67 -52.47 -6.90 15.93
CA TYR A 67 -51.78 -7.65 16.98
C TYR A 67 -52.71 -8.56 17.80
N GLY A 68 -53.80 -9.04 17.18
CA GLY A 68 -54.84 -9.85 17.84
C GLY A 68 -54.33 -11.16 18.47
N ASN A 69 -53.27 -11.74 17.91
CA ASN A 69 -52.70 -13.02 18.35
C ASN A 69 -51.68 -12.89 19.50
N LEU A 70 -51.47 -11.67 20.03
CA LEU A 70 -50.52 -11.45 21.11
C LEU A 70 -51.14 -11.74 22.49
N THR A 71 -50.31 -12.25 23.40
CA THR A 71 -50.68 -12.36 24.82
C THR A 71 -50.94 -10.98 25.43
N MET A 72 -51.71 -10.91 26.53
CA MET A 72 -52.04 -9.63 27.19
C MET A 72 -50.81 -8.78 27.52
N THR A 73 -49.75 -9.38 28.04
CA THR A 73 -48.49 -8.69 28.35
C THR A 73 -47.77 -8.17 27.10
N ALA A 74 -47.79 -8.93 26.00
CA ALA A 74 -47.20 -8.51 24.74
C ALA A 74 -48.03 -7.41 24.05
N ARG A 75 -49.35 -7.47 24.18
CA ARG A 75 -50.30 -6.46 23.71
C ARG A 75 -50.09 -5.12 24.42
N GLU A 76 -49.89 -5.15 25.73
CA GLU A 76 -49.55 -3.97 26.52
C GLU A 76 -48.18 -3.38 26.14
N THR A 77 -47.20 -4.23 25.83
CA THR A 77 -45.90 -3.79 25.29
C THR A 77 -46.06 -3.12 23.93
N MET A 78 -46.92 -3.66 23.06
CA MET A 78 -47.18 -3.07 21.75
C MET A 78 -47.93 -1.76 21.84
N ARG A 79 -48.91 -1.63 22.76
CA ARG A 79 -49.59 -0.36 23.07
C ARG A 79 -48.59 0.76 23.36
N LYS A 80 -47.60 0.49 24.23
CA LYS A 80 -46.52 1.44 24.57
C LYS A 80 -45.65 1.79 23.34
N LYS A 81 -45.37 0.81 22.48
CA LYS A 81 -44.62 1.03 21.23
C LYS A 81 -45.39 1.91 20.25
N ILE A 82 -46.70 1.70 20.10
CA ILE A 82 -47.55 2.51 19.21
C ILE A 82 -47.56 3.96 19.69
N TYR A 83 -47.68 4.23 21.00
CA TYR A 83 -47.54 5.60 21.51
C TYR A 83 -46.16 6.21 21.22
N SER A 84 -45.08 5.43 21.36
CA SER A 84 -43.75 5.88 20.97
C SER A 84 -43.63 6.17 19.47
N TRP A 85 -44.35 5.43 18.62
CA TRP A 85 -44.41 5.71 17.17
C TRP A 85 -45.22 6.97 16.86
N LEU A 86 -46.36 7.17 17.52
CA LEU A 86 -47.16 8.39 17.41
C LEU A 86 -46.34 9.63 17.82
N ALA A 87 -45.53 9.54 18.87
CA ALA A 87 -44.63 10.60 19.29
C ALA A 87 -43.49 10.89 18.27
N ASN A 88 -43.20 9.96 17.35
CA ASN A 88 -42.18 10.11 16.31
C ASN A 88 -42.80 10.06 14.90
N ARG A 89 -44.06 10.51 14.76
CA ARG A 89 -44.86 10.42 13.54
C ARG A 89 -44.14 11.01 12.31
N ASP A 90 -43.67 12.24 12.42
CA ASP A 90 -43.06 12.98 11.30
C ASP A 90 -41.85 12.23 10.72
N HIS A 91 -41.02 11.63 11.60
CA HIS A 91 -39.88 10.81 11.18
C HIS A 91 -40.34 9.51 10.49
N ILE A 92 -41.38 8.87 11.00
CA ILE A 92 -41.91 7.63 10.41
C ILE A 92 -42.53 7.92 9.04
N GLU A 93 -43.28 9.01 8.88
CA GLU A 93 -43.86 9.46 7.62
C GLU A 93 -42.77 9.77 6.59
N THR A 94 -41.74 10.54 6.99
CA THR A 94 -40.57 10.85 6.15
C THR A 94 -39.85 9.58 5.70
N MET A 95 -39.72 8.60 6.59
CA MET A 95 -39.03 7.35 6.29
C MET A 95 -39.88 6.39 5.45
N ALA A 96 -41.20 6.42 5.60
CA ALA A 96 -42.14 5.58 4.85
C ALA A 96 -42.44 6.13 3.45
N SER A 97 -42.29 7.44 3.20
CA SER A 97 -42.56 8.07 1.90
C SER A 97 -41.56 7.68 0.80
N SER A 98 -40.37 7.19 1.15
CA SER A 98 -39.38 6.72 0.19
C SER A 98 -39.30 5.18 0.12
N ALA A 99 -39.40 4.63 -1.09
CA ALA A 99 -39.26 3.19 -1.35
C ALA A 99 -37.94 2.60 -0.83
N ARG A 100 -36.87 3.41 -0.75
CA ARG A 100 -35.55 2.99 -0.25
C ARG A 100 -35.50 2.83 1.27
N THR A 101 -36.43 3.44 2.00
CA THR A 101 -36.44 3.50 3.47
C THR A 101 -37.66 2.87 4.11
N ALA A 102 -38.77 2.73 3.38
CA ALA A 102 -40.04 2.21 3.88
C ALA A 102 -39.93 0.78 4.46
N SER A 103 -39.14 -0.10 3.83
CA SER A 103 -38.92 -1.47 4.28
C SER A 103 -37.89 -1.59 5.42
N LYS A 104 -37.23 -0.50 5.83
CA LYS A 104 -36.26 -0.52 6.92
C LYS A 104 -36.96 -0.64 8.27
N ARG A 105 -36.35 -1.39 9.18
CA ARG A 105 -36.81 -1.58 10.57
C ARG A 105 -36.13 -0.64 11.56
N CYS A 106 -35.00 -0.07 11.17
CA CYS A 106 -34.24 0.90 11.93
C CYS A 106 -33.49 1.77 10.93
N TRP A 107 -33.36 3.06 11.25
CA TRP A 107 -32.53 3.98 10.50
C TRP A 107 -31.63 4.74 11.45
N ARG A 108 -30.39 4.91 11.02
CA ARG A 108 -29.40 5.76 11.67
C ARG A 108 -28.78 6.63 10.57
N PRO A 109 -28.51 7.91 10.85
CA PRO A 109 -27.74 8.74 9.94
C PRO A 109 -26.41 8.06 9.59
N LEU A 110 -25.93 8.25 8.36
CA LEU A 110 -24.54 7.91 8.05
C LEU A 110 -23.63 8.71 8.99
N GLY A 111 -22.71 8.03 9.67
CA GLY A 111 -21.80 8.66 10.65
C GLY A 111 -22.24 8.59 12.12
N ALA A 112 -23.49 8.23 12.43
CA ALA A 112 -24.02 8.26 13.80
C ALA A 112 -23.45 7.22 14.81
N GLY A 113 -22.37 6.54 14.45
CA GLY A 113 -21.69 5.54 15.28
C GLY A 113 -20.27 5.28 14.81
N THR A 114 -19.62 6.27 14.21
CA THR A 114 -18.20 6.17 13.86
C THR A 114 -17.35 6.48 15.09
N THR A 115 -16.35 5.65 15.33
CA THR A 115 -15.39 5.85 16.43
C THR A 115 -14.48 7.05 16.15
N LEU A 116 -14.16 7.30 14.87
CA LEU A 116 -13.46 8.51 14.44
C LEU A 116 -14.45 9.66 14.18
N THR A 117 -13.99 10.88 14.44
CA THR A 117 -14.72 12.12 14.12
C THR A 117 -14.84 12.28 12.60
N ALA A 118 -15.84 13.02 12.14
CA ALA A 118 -16.03 13.30 10.72
C ALA A 118 -14.81 14.00 10.12
N ALA A 119 -14.21 14.97 10.83
CA ALA A 119 -13.01 15.68 10.39
C ALA A 119 -11.80 14.73 10.22
N ALA A 120 -11.60 13.77 11.12
CA ALA A 120 -10.53 12.79 10.98
C ALA A 120 -10.77 11.81 9.82
N GLU A 121 -12.01 11.38 9.59
CA GLU A 121 -12.33 10.58 8.41
C GLU A 121 -12.16 11.37 7.11
N GLU A 122 -12.45 12.68 7.09
CA GLU A 122 -12.21 13.57 5.95
C GLU A 122 -10.71 13.65 5.62
N GLN A 123 -9.85 13.84 6.63
CA GLN A 123 -8.40 13.85 6.44
C GLN A 123 -7.88 12.51 5.91
N LEU A 124 -8.40 11.39 6.42
CA LEU A 124 -8.06 10.06 5.91
C LEU A 124 -8.53 9.88 4.46
N ALA A 125 -9.69 10.40 4.10
CA ALA A 125 -10.19 10.35 2.74
C ALA A 125 -9.31 11.19 1.80
N GLN A 126 -8.92 12.40 2.22
CA GLN A 126 -8.00 13.25 1.48
C GLN A 126 -6.66 12.55 1.28
N TRP A 127 -6.09 11.97 2.33
CA TRP A 127 -4.87 11.16 2.23
C TRP A 127 -5.01 10.01 1.22
N VAL A 128 -6.13 9.28 1.21
CA VAL A 128 -6.36 8.22 0.19
C VAL A 128 -6.36 8.81 -1.21
N LEU A 129 -7.00 9.97 -1.41
CA LEU A 129 -7.07 10.64 -2.71
C LEU A 129 -5.70 11.14 -3.16
N ASP A 130 -4.91 11.72 -2.25
CA ASP A 130 -3.55 12.21 -2.52
C ASP A 130 -2.63 11.05 -2.92
N MET A 131 -2.60 9.96 -2.14
CA MET A 131 -1.85 8.75 -2.51
C MET A 131 -2.28 8.20 -3.87
N ARG A 132 -3.58 8.25 -4.20
CA ARG A 132 -4.10 7.80 -5.49
C ARG A 132 -3.77 8.74 -6.64
N LYS A 133 -3.68 10.06 -6.38
CA LYS A 133 -3.21 11.08 -7.31
C LYS A 133 -1.76 10.79 -7.69
N ASP A 134 -0.96 10.40 -6.71
CA ASP A 134 0.47 10.09 -6.86
C ASP A 134 0.72 8.67 -7.44
N GLY A 135 -0.32 7.96 -7.88
CA GLY A 135 -0.22 6.62 -8.45
C GLY A 135 0.08 5.51 -7.43
N VAL A 136 0.19 5.84 -6.14
CA VAL A 136 0.49 4.89 -5.07
C VAL A 136 -0.73 4.01 -4.79
N PRO A 137 -0.60 2.67 -4.83
CA PRO A 137 -1.71 1.78 -4.53
C PRO A 137 -2.02 1.77 -3.03
N VAL A 138 -3.14 2.38 -2.64
CA VAL A 138 -3.63 2.32 -1.26
C VAL A 138 -4.36 0.99 -1.01
N THR A 139 -3.73 0.12 -0.22
CA THR A 139 -4.35 -1.15 0.19
C THR A 139 -5.25 -0.98 1.43
N GLN A 140 -6.10 -1.97 1.71
CA GLN A 140 -6.89 -1.99 2.95
C GLN A 140 -6.00 -2.01 4.20
N ALA A 141 -4.82 -2.62 4.12
CA ALA A 141 -3.86 -2.65 5.22
C ALA A 141 -3.30 -1.25 5.50
N MET A 142 -2.97 -0.48 4.46
CA MET A 142 -2.48 0.89 4.59
C MET A 142 -3.56 1.80 5.19
N LEU A 143 -4.78 1.76 4.66
CA LEU A 143 -5.91 2.51 5.21
C LEU A 143 -6.17 2.15 6.69
N ARG A 144 -5.99 0.88 7.07
CA ARG A 144 -6.11 0.46 8.46
C ARG A 144 -5.06 1.13 9.34
N VAL A 145 -3.80 1.13 8.91
CA VAL A 145 -2.68 1.75 9.65
C VAL A 145 -2.95 3.24 9.85
N MET A 146 -3.27 3.97 8.78
CA MET A 146 -3.57 5.41 8.87
C MET A 146 -4.75 5.70 9.80
N ALA A 147 -5.80 4.88 9.75
CA ALA A 147 -6.97 5.08 10.61
C ALA A 147 -6.64 4.88 12.09
N LEU A 148 -5.79 3.90 12.42
CA LEU A 148 -5.32 3.69 13.78
C LEU A 148 -4.49 4.89 14.26
N GLU A 149 -3.66 5.48 13.40
CA GLU A 149 -2.90 6.68 13.75
C GLU A 149 -3.80 7.88 14.04
N ALA A 150 -4.75 8.15 13.15
CA ALA A 150 -5.75 9.19 13.36
C ALA A 150 -6.52 8.99 14.68
N ALA A 151 -6.78 7.74 15.07
CA ALA A 151 -7.40 7.43 16.36
C ALA A 151 -6.49 7.82 17.53
N ILE A 152 -5.20 7.51 17.46
CA ILE A 152 -4.28 7.84 18.54
C ILE A 152 -4.08 9.36 18.65
N ASP A 153 -4.07 10.09 17.54
CA ASP A 153 -3.95 11.55 17.55
C ASP A 153 -5.19 12.23 18.15
N LEU A 154 -6.34 11.54 18.11
CA LEU A 154 -7.57 11.93 18.81
C LEU A 154 -7.62 11.44 20.28
N GLY A 155 -6.56 10.79 20.77
CA GLY A 155 -6.51 10.24 22.13
C GLY A 155 -7.37 8.98 22.34
N ILE A 156 -7.73 8.27 21.28
CA ILE A 156 -8.51 7.03 21.35
C ILE A 156 -7.56 5.86 21.62
N GLU A 157 -7.88 5.02 22.61
CA GLU A 157 -7.04 3.88 22.96
C GLU A 157 -7.18 2.72 21.97
N ASP A 158 -6.12 1.91 21.83
CA ASP A 158 -6.05 0.76 20.90
C ASP A 158 -7.24 -0.21 21.00
N HIS A 159 -7.82 -0.35 22.19
CA HIS A 159 -8.94 -1.26 22.43
C HIS A 159 -10.31 -0.67 22.02
N GLU A 160 -10.40 0.66 21.89
CA GLU A 160 -11.61 1.38 21.51
C GLU A 160 -11.77 1.43 19.99
N PHE A 161 -10.66 1.42 19.26
CA PHE A 161 -10.66 1.45 17.80
C PHE A 161 -9.64 0.52 17.16
N LEU A 162 -10.13 -0.54 16.51
CA LEU A 162 -9.29 -1.56 15.87
C LEU A 162 -9.10 -1.35 14.34
N ALA A 163 -9.75 -0.32 13.78
CA ALA A 163 -9.88 -0.12 12.33
C ALA A 163 -10.25 -1.42 11.58
N GLY A 164 -11.18 -2.19 12.15
CA GLY A 164 -11.54 -3.51 11.65
C GLY A 164 -12.29 -3.46 10.30
N TRP A 165 -12.53 -4.64 9.71
CA TRP A 165 -13.20 -4.79 8.42
C TRP A 165 -14.49 -3.97 8.30
N HIS A 166 -15.32 -3.96 9.34
CA HIS A 166 -16.58 -3.21 9.37
C HIS A 166 -16.37 -1.69 9.26
N TRP A 167 -15.36 -1.15 9.94
CA TRP A 167 -15.05 0.28 9.86
C TRP A 167 -14.51 0.62 8.46
N ILE A 168 -13.53 -0.15 7.94
CA ILE A 168 -12.96 0.06 6.60
C ILE A 168 -14.05 0.02 5.53
N HIS A 169 -14.94 -0.97 5.61
CA HIS A 169 -16.05 -1.10 4.68
C HIS A 169 -17.03 0.09 4.80
N GLY A 170 -17.29 0.55 6.02
CA GLY A 170 -18.12 1.73 6.27
C GLY A 170 -17.51 3.02 5.72
N PHE A 171 -16.22 3.26 6.02
CA PHE A 171 -15.44 4.39 5.55
C PHE A 171 -15.47 4.48 4.02
N LYS A 172 -15.13 3.38 3.34
CA LYS A 172 -15.19 3.30 1.88
C LYS A 172 -16.55 3.69 1.33
N ARG A 173 -17.63 3.20 1.95
CA ARG A 173 -19.00 3.53 1.52
C ARG A 173 -19.34 5.01 1.76
N ARG A 174 -18.90 5.59 2.88
CA ARG A 174 -19.13 7.01 3.20
C ARG A 174 -18.42 7.95 2.23
N HIS A 175 -17.19 7.63 1.84
CA HIS A 175 -16.36 8.47 0.97
C HIS A 175 -16.36 8.01 -0.51
N GLY A 176 -17.27 7.12 -0.92
CA GLY A 176 -17.39 6.69 -2.32
C GLY A 176 -16.19 5.90 -2.88
N LEU A 177 -15.39 5.27 -2.02
CA LEU A 177 -14.16 4.57 -2.40
C LEU A 177 -14.41 3.09 -2.72
N SER A 178 -13.74 2.57 -3.75
CA SER A 178 -13.79 1.15 -4.13
C SER A 178 -12.38 0.62 -4.42
N LEU A 179 -12.18 -0.70 -4.28
CA LEU A 179 -10.92 -1.31 -4.73
C LEU A 179 -11.00 -1.44 -6.25
N ARG A 180 -9.94 -1.03 -6.95
CA ARG A 180 -9.86 -1.05 -8.41
C ARG A 180 -8.56 -1.72 -8.80
N SER A 181 -8.58 -2.54 -9.84
CA SER A 181 -7.37 -3.04 -10.48
C SER A 181 -6.65 -1.90 -11.18
N ARG A 182 -5.33 -2.01 -11.34
CA ARG A 182 -4.55 -1.08 -12.15
C ARG A 182 -5.15 -1.04 -13.56
N THR A 183 -5.63 0.12 -13.98
CA THR A 183 -5.96 0.35 -15.39
C THR A 183 -4.66 0.25 -16.16
N ARG A 184 -4.56 -0.66 -17.15
CA ARG A 184 -3.54 -0.53 -18.20
C ARG A 184 -3.91 0.75 -18.95
N ILE A 185 -3.26 1.85 -18.60
CA ILE A 185 -3.32 3.07 -19.40
C ILE A 185 -2.47 2.76 -20.65
N GLY A 186 -2.89 3.29 -21.80
CA GLY A 186 -2.13 3.15 -23.06
C GLY A 186 -0.66 3.50 -22.85
N GLN A 187 0.21 2.86 -23.63
CA GLN A 187 1.65 3.08 -23.53
C GLN A 187 1.93 4.57 -23.72
N ASP A 188 2.53 5.23 -22.71
CA ASP A 188 3.22 6.49 -22.94
C ASP A 188 4.25 6.18 -24.04
N SER A 189 4.11 6.83 -25.20
CA SER A 189 4.99 6.51 -26.33
C SER A 189 6.41 7.00 -26.02
N PRO A 190 7.44 6.41 -26.65
CA PRO A 190 8.79 6.98 -26.57
C PRO A 190 8.82 8.47 -26.91
N ASP A 191 8.01 8.91 -27.87
CA ASP A 191 7.89 10.31 -28.29
C ASP A 191 7.31 11.21 -27.19
N ASP A 192 6.28 10.75 -26.47
CA ASP A 192 5.73 11.47 -25.31
C ASP A 192 6.79 11.62 -24.21
N GLY A 193 7.60 10.58 -24.01
CA GLY A 193 8.73 10.61 -23.09
C GLY A 193 9.79 11.63 -23.47
N VAL A 194 10.16 11.71 -24.76
CA VAL A 194 11.12 12.70 -25.27
C VAL A 194 10.57 14.12 -25.11
N ALA A 195 9.30 14.35 -25.45
CA ALA A 195 8.67 15.66 -25.27
C ALA A 195 8.63 16.08 -23.78
N ALA A 196 8.33 15.14 -22.88
CA ALA A 196 8.36 15.39 -21.44
C ALA A 196 9.78 15.70 -20.94
N LEU A 197 10.79 15.02 -21.46
CA LEU A 197 12.20 15.27 -21.17
C LEU A 197 12.64 16.67 -21.62
N GLU A 198 12.31 17.06 -22.86
CA GLU A 198 12.62 18.39 -23.39
C GLU A 198 11.97 19.49 -22.56
N ALA A 199 10.68 19.36 -22.24
CA ALA A 199 9.98 20.33 -21.42
C ALA A 199 10.56 20.43 -19.99
N CYS A 200 10.82 19.29 -19.34
CA CYS A 200 11.33 19.24 -17.97
C CYS A 200 12.76 19.77 -17.88
N SER A 201 13.65 19.32 -18.76
CA SER A 201 15.03 19.79 -18.80
C SER A 201 15.13 21.26 -19.21
N GLY A 202 14.32 21.71 -20.17
CA GLY A 202 14.22 23.10 -20.58
C GLY A 202 13.79 24.01 -19.42
N GLY A 203 12.75 23.61 -18.68
CA GLY A 203 12.29 24.30 -17.47
C GLY A 203 13.35 24.36 -16.37
N GLY A 204 13.99 23.21 -16.07
CA GLY A 204 15.06 23.14 -15.08
C GLY A 204 16.26 24.02 -15.44
N ARG A 205 16.71 24.01 -16.70
CA ARG A 205 17.81 24.87 -17.19
C ARG A 205 17.42 26.35 -17.15
N ALA A 206 16.18 26.70 -17.49
CA ALA A 206 15.70 28.08 -17.40
C ALA A 206 15.76 28.60 -15.96
N LEU A 207 15.31 27.80 -14.98
CA LEU A 207 15.41 28.15 -13.56
C LEU A 207 16.86 28.34 -13.09
N VAL A 208 17.76 27.47 -13.57
CA VAL A 208 19.20 27.58 -13.26
C VAL A 208 19.77 28.92 -13.74
N LEU A 209 19.44 29.33 -14.97
CA LEU A 209 19.90 30.59 -15.56
C LEU A 209 19.24 31.81 -14.90
N GLU A 210 17.92 31.78 -14.69
CA GLU A 210 17.16 32.90 -14.12
C GLU A 210 17.61 33.24 -12.70
N HIS A 211 17.99 32.22 -11.92
CA HIS A 211 18.30 32.37 -10.50
C HIS A 211 19.79 32.23 -10.15
N ASP A 212 20.67 32.16 -11.16
CA ASP A 212 22.14 32.02 -10.97
C ASP A 212 22.48 30.84 -10.05
N ILE A 213 21.91 29.67 -10.35
CA ILE A 213 22.03 28.47 -9.52
C ILE A 213 23.28 27.69 -9.88
N ASP A 214 24.18 27.53 -8.91
CA ASP A 214 25.41 26.75 -9.08
C ASP A 214 25.21 25.24 -8.79
N LEU A 215 24.22 24.88 -7.96
CA LEU A 215 24.03 23.52 -7.48
C LEU A 215 22.59 23.02 -7.72
N VAL A 216 22.50 21.92 -8.46
CA VAL A 216 21.27 21.18 -8.72
C VAL A 216 21.33 19.84 -8.00
N TYR A 217 20.29 19.56 -7.22
CA TYR A 217 20.13 18.33 -6.46
C TYR A 217 18.95 17.54 -7.02
N ASN A 218 19.04 16.22 -6.96
CA ASN A 218 17.89 15.34 -7.15
C ASN A 218 17.83 14.39 -5.95
N ALA A 219 16.62 14.10 -5.50
CA ALA A 219 16.37 13.11 -4.47
C ALA A 219 15.15 12.26 -4.85
N ASP A 220 15.14 11.02 -4.36
CA ASP A 220 14.08 10.07 -4.62
C ASP A 220 13.95 9.04 -3.48
N GLN A 221 12.77 8.44 -3.33
CA GLN A 221 12.56 7.35 -2.39
C GLN A 221 12.62 6.00 -3.09
N THR A 222 13.50 5.13 -2.58
CA THR A 222 13.62 3.77 -3.08
C THR A 222 13.40 2.72 -2.00
N GLY A 223 12.50 1.78 -2.27
CA GLY A 223 12.23 0.67 -1.34
C GLY A 223 13.41 -0.30 -1.23
N VAL A 224 13.84 -0.57 0.00
CA VAL A 224 14.85 -1.60 0.32
C VAL A 224 14.18 -2.73 1.09
N ASN A 225 14.34 -3.96 0.60
CA ASN A 225 13.83 -5.15 1.28
C ASN A 225 14.85 -5.69 2.28
N TYR A 226 14.37 -6.14 3.44
CA TYR A 226 15.19 -6.87 4.41
C TYR A 226 15.56 -8.28 3.96
N GLU A 227 14.87 -8.83 2.96
CA GLU A 227 15.16 -10.11 2.34
C GLU A 227 15.03 -9.99 0.81
N TYR A 228 16.06 -10.39 0.08
CA TYR A 228 16.05 -10.48 -1.38
C TYR A 228 16.02 -11.95 -1.80
N LEU A 229 14.91 -12.63 -1.52
CA LEU A 229 14.70 -13.99 -2.01
C LEU A 229 14.32 -13.97 -3.50
N PRO A 230 14.93 -14.82 -4.34
CA PRO A 230 14.49 -15.00 -5.72
C PRO A 230 13.01 -15.40 -5.78
N THR A 231 12.27 -14.82 -6.72
CA THR A 231 10.85 -15.17 -6.96
C THR A 231 10.70 -16.46 -7.77
N LYS A 232 11.79 -16.92 -8.41
CA LYS A 232 11.89 -18.16 -9.15
C LYS A 232 12.93 -19.05 -8.49
N THR A 233 12.69 -20.35 -8.49
CA THR A 233 13.64 -21.35 -7.99
C THR A 233 13.60 -22.56 -8.92
N LEU A 234 14.73 -23.25 -9.02
CA LEU A 234 14.81 -24.49 -9.78
C LEU A 234 14.06 -25.58 -9.01
N ASN A 235 13.16 -26.26 -9.71
CA ASN A 235 12.44 -27.40 -9.17
C ASN A 235 12.22 -28.40 -10.30
N THR A 236 11.94 -29.66 -9.94
CA THR A 236 11.63 -30.70 -10.92
C THR A 236 10.43 -30.27 -11.77
N ALA A 237 10.53 -30.47 -13.10
CA ALA A 237 9.46 -30.15 -14.03
C ALA A 237 8.14 -30.85 -13.65
N GLY A 238 7.01 -30.14 -13.80
CA GLY A 238 5.66 -30.68 -13.55
C GLY A 238 5.11 -30.50 -12.12
N TYR A 239 5.86 -29.90 -11.20
CA TYR A 239 5.35 -29.59 -9.86
C TYR A 239 4.50 -28.31 -9.82
N ASN A 240 3.24 -28.42 -9.35
CA ASN A 240 2.29 -27.30 -9.23
C ASN A 240 2.51 -26.41 -7.98
N THR A 241 3.36 -26.82 -7.04
CA THR A 241 3.59 -26.08 -5.79
C THR A 241 5.04 -26.21 -5.36
N VAL A 242 5.69 -25.06 -5.16
CA VAL A 242 7.08 -24.93 -4.79
C VAL A 242 7.16 -24.31 -3.40
N TRP A 243 7.83 -24.97 -2.46
CA TRP A 243 8.00 -24.47 -1.10
C TRP A 243 9.39 -23.84 -0.94
N VAL A 244 9.43 -22.52 -0.75
CA VAL A 244 10.66 -21.81 -0.39
C VAL A 244 10.66 -21.55 1.12
N LYS A 245 11.68 -22.03 1.82
CA LYS A 245 11.87 -21.69 3.23
C LYS A 245 12.41 -20.26 3.33
N CYS A 246 11.59 -19.34 3.80
CA CYS A 246 12.05 -18.00 4.16
C CYS A 246 12.81 -18.02 5.48
N ALA A 247 13.65 -17.01 5.70
CA ALA A 247 14.22 -16.79 7.01
C ALA A 247 13.11 -16.44 8.01
N THR A 248 13.36 -16.62 9.30
CA THR A 248 12.46 -16.08 10.32
C THR A 248 12.39 -14.55 10.16
N PRO A 249 11.21 -13.92 10.14
CA PRO A 249 11.10 -12.50 9.87
C PRO A 249 11.99 -11.68 10.81
N VAL A 250 12.87 -10.84 10.27
CA VAL A 250 13.53 -9.81 11.07
C VAL A 250 12.45 -8.83 11.52
N PRO A 251 12.26 -8.59 12.82
CA PRO A 251 11.41 -7.50 13.23
C PRO A 251 12.03 -6.20 12.70
N GLY A 252 11.30 -5.43 11.89
CA GLY A 252 11.77 -4.10 11.44
C GLY A 252 12.09 -3.17 12.62
N LEU A 253 12.58 -1.96 12.36
CA LEU A 253 12.79 -0.93 13.39
C LEU A 253 11.45 -0.43 13.95
N ARG A 254 10.81 -1.25 14.79
CA ARG A 254 9.49 -1.00 15.35
C ARG A 254 9.61 -0.69 16.84
N THR A 255 8.96 0.39 17.26
CA THR A 255 8.76 0.71 18.68
C THR A 255 7.26 0.73 18.96
N ALA A 256 6.83 0.19 20.09
CA ALA A 256 5.48 0.46 20.60
C ALA A 256 5.37 1.95 20.94
N LYS A 257 4.20 2.57 20.66
CA LYS A 257 3.95 3.97 21.02
C LYS A 257 3.93 4.09 22.55
N SER A 258 4.56 5.15 23.07
CA SER A 258 4.49 5.47 24.50
C SER A 258 3.10 5.97 24.86
N LYS A 259 2.60 5.59 26.03
CA LYS A 259 1.34 6.11 26.59
C LYS A 259 1.50 7.47 27.27
N PHE A 260 2.73 7.93 27.48
CA PHE A 260 3.02 9.20 28.15
C PHE A 260 3.31 10.29 27.12
N GLU A 261 2.48 11.33 27.06
CA GLU A 261 2.59 12.43 26.08
C GLU A 261 3.96 13.10 26.09
N ALA A 262 4.55 13.35 27.26
CA ALA A 262 5.88 13.93 27.38
C ALA A 262 6.95 13.07 26.68
N VAL A 263 6.86 11.75 26.83
CA VAL A 263 7.76 10.78 26.17
C VAL A 263 7.48 10.71 24.67
N VAL A 264 6.22 10.83 24.24
CA VAL A 264 5.86 10.89 22.81
C VAL A 264 6.48 12.13 22.18
N LYS A 265 6.32 13.31 22.79
CA LYS A 265 6.90 14.56 22.31
C LYS A 265 8.42 14.47 22.24
N GLU A 266 9.05 13.93 23.28
CA GLU A 266 10.51 13.71 23.31
C GLU A 266 10.95 12.75 22.20
N ASN A 267 10.25 11.63 21.98
CA ASN A 267 10.58 10.68 20.91
C ASN A 267 10.48 11.33 19.53
N LEU A 268 9.43 12.11 19.26
CA LEU A 268 9.23 12.80 17.98
C LEU A 268 10.30 13.86 17.71
N THR A 269 10.73 14.58 18.75
CA THR A 269 11.65 15.72 18.60
C THR A 269 13.12 15.36 18.70
N GLN A 270 13.48 14.40 19.55
CA GLN A 270 14.87 14.07 19.89
C GLN A 270 15.32 12.69 19.38
N ARG A 271 14.37 11.79 19.07
CA ARG A 271 14.69 10.38 18.75
C ARG A 271 14.12 9.93 17.40
N HIS A 272 13.84 10.88 16.51
CA HIS A 272 13.30 10.60 15.17
C HIS A 272 12.10 9.64 15.19
N ALA A 273 11.18 9.86 16.14
CA ALA A 273 10.01 9.04 16.44
C ALA A 273 10.27 7.60 16.94
N PHE A 274 11.52 7.21 17.20
CA PHE A 274 11.82 5.96 17.88
C PHE A 274 11.67 6.10 19.39
N GLY A 275 11.19 5.03 20.05
CA GLY A 275 11.24 4.97 21.51
C GLY A 275 12.65 4.70 22.01
N LYS A 276 12.89 5.01 23.28
CA LYS A 276 14.19 4.94 23.95
C LYS A 276 14.98 3.65 23.67
N THR A 277 14.35 2.49 23.75
CA THR A 277 15.03 1.20 23.56
C THR A 277 15.52 0.98 22.12
N VAL A 278 14.70 1.34 21.12
CA VAL A 278 15.12 1.20 19.71
C VAL A 278 16.15 2.27 19.37
N TRP A 279 15.98 3.48 19.91
CA TRP A 279 16.91 4.60 19.73
C TRP A 279 18.34 4.24 20.16
N GLN A 280 18.52 3.51 21.27
CA GLN A 280 19.83 3.01 21.71
C GLN A 280 20.58 2.19 20.64
N SER A 281 19.85 1.57 19.71
CA SER A 281 20.47 0.90 18.55
C SER A 281 20.55 1.81 17.32
N VAL A 282 19.55 2.66 17.09
CA VAL A 282 19.47 3.52 15.89
C VAL A 282 20.52 4.63 15.90
N GLU A 283 20.71 5.31 17.02
CA GLU A 283 21.65 6.42 17.14
C GLU A 283 23.10 6.02 16.82
N PRO A 284 23.65 4.91 17.38
CA PRO A 284 24.94 4.40 16.93
C PRO A 284 24.97 4.00 15.45
N MET A 285 23.90 3.39 14.92
CA MET A 285 23.84 3.01 13.50
C MET A 285 23.86 4.24 12.57
N GLN A 286 23.19 5.33 12.95
CA GLN A 286 23.25 6.59 12.22
C GLN A 286 24.67 7.15 12.20
N GLY A 287 25.31 7.24 13.38
CA GLY A 287 26.65 7.82 13.52
C GLY A 287 27.73 7.01 12.81
N GLN A 288 27.64 5.68 12.85
CA GLN A 288 28.60 4.79 12.18
C GLN A 288 28.52 4.86 10.65
N ASN A 289 27.33 5.13 10.10
CA ASN A 289 27.07 5.05 8.67
C ASN A 289 26.78 6.42 8.04
N ASN A 290 27.08 7.52 8.75
CA ASN A 290 26.77 8.89 8.35
C ASN A 290 25.35 9.06 7.75
N SER A 291 24.36 8.43 8.37
CA SER A 291 23.00 8.35 7.85
C SER A 291 21.98 8.92 8.83
N GLN A 292 20.82 9.35 8.32
CA GLN A 292 19.67 9.73 9.12
C GLN A 292 18.58 8.67 8.96
N ILE A 293 18.13 8.12 10.08
CA ILE A 293 17.10 7.09 10.15
C ILE A 293 15.91 7.69 10.89
N TYR A 294 14.80 7.82 10.17
CA TYR A 294 13.54 8.30 10.72
C TYR A 294 12.55 7.15 10.86
N GLY A 295 11.90 7.09 12.02
CA GLY A 295 10.71 6.29 12.23
C GLY A 295 9.49 7.14 11.96
N ASN A 296 8.42 6.50 11.52
CA ASN A 296 7.07 7.02 11.73
C ASN A 296 6.09 5.84 11.82
N PRO A 297 4.86 6.08 12.30
CA PRO A 297 3.89 5.01 12.45
C PRO A 297 3.50 4.29 11.14
N THR A 298 3.51 5.01 10.00
CA THR A 298 3.08 4.48 8.69
C THR A 298 4.15 3.66 7.98
N ALA A 299 5.42 3.90 8.31
CA ALA A 299 6.60 3.51 7.53
C ALA A 299 6.59 4.02 6.06
N TRP A 300 5.87 5.11 5.79
CA TRP A 300 5.81 5.79 4.48
C TRP A 300 6.36 7.20 4.57
N TRP A 301 6.86 7.74 3.46
CA TRP A 301 7.28 9.14 3.41
C TRP A 301 6.08 10.09 3.63
N ASN A 302 6.28 11.18 4.36
CA ASN A 302 5.24 12.18 4.65
C ASN A 302 5.85 13.59 4.72
N SER A 303 5.01 14.62 4.84
CA SER A 303 5.46 16.03 4.83
C SER A 303 6.41 16.37 5.98
N THR A 304 6.24 15.76 7.15
CA THR A 304 7.16 15.93 8.28
C THR A 304 8.56 15.42 7.95
N ILE A 305 8.67 14.28 7.25
CA ILE A 305 9.96 13.76 6.76
C ILE A 305 10.53 14.68 5.66
N SER A 306 9.70 15.20 4.75
CA SER A 306 10.14 16.19 3.75
C SER A 306 10.76 17.43 4.42
N LEU A 307 10.13 17.97 5.47
CA LEU A 307 10.67 19.09 6.25
C LEU A 307 11.98 18.74 6.95
N ALA A 308 12.05 17.55 7.58
CA ALA A 308 13.27 17.07 8.23
C ALA A 308 14.42 16.91 7.24
N PHE A 309 14.14 16.36 6.05
CA PHE A 309 15.08 16.25 4.95
C PHE A 309 15.61 17.61 4.52
N LEU A 310 14.72 18.58 4.25
CA LEU A 310 15.13 19.93 3.87
C LEU A 310 15.99 20.60 4.94
N LYS A 311 15.57 20.48 6.21
CA LYS A 311 16.29 21.07 7.35
C LYS A 311 17.68 20.47 7.50
N PHE A 312 17.81 19.14 7.35
CA PHE A 312 19.07 18.44 7.50
C PHE A 312 20.04 18.75 6.35
N HIS A 313 19.60 18.63 5.10
CA HIS A 313 20.48 18.77 3.93
C HIS A 313 20.73 20.23 3.52
N PHE A 314 19.74 21.11 3.69
CA PHE A 314 19.81 22.47 3.15
C PHE A 314 19.67 23.58 4.20
N GLY A 315 19.18 23.26 5.41
CA GLY A 315 18.88 24.25 6.44
C GLY A 315 20.10 24.98 7.00
N GLN A 316 21.29 24.38 6.96
CA GLN A 316 22.54 24.94 7.50
C GLN A 316 23.57 25.33 6.43
N ARG A 317 23.14 25.50 5.16
CA ARG A 317 24.04 25.98 4.10
C ARG A 317 24.60 27.36 4.43
N ALA A 318 25.93 27.51 4.36
CA ALA A 318 26.62 28.76 4.68
C ALA A 318 26.25 29.91 3.72
N ASP A 319 25.97 29.58 2.46
CA ASP A 319 25.62 30.49 1.39
C ASP A 319 24.10 30.74 1.26
N ARG A 320 23.26 30.19 2.16
CA ARG A 320 21.79 30.26 2.00
C ARG A 320 21.25 31.69 1.92
N ALA A 321 21.96 32.67 2.47
CA ALA A 321 21.51 34.06 2.48
C ALA A 321 21.69 34.73 1.10
N THR A 322 22.58 34.21 0.26
CA THR A 322 22.99 34.84 -1.01
C THR A 322 22.74 33.95 -2.22
N LYS A 323 22.72 32.62 -2.05
CA LYS A 323 22.64 31.66 -3.15
C LYS A 323 21.44 30.72 -3.02
N LYS A 324 20.74 30.55 -4.15
CA LYS A 324 19.66 29.58 -4.32
C LYS A 324 20.22 28.25 -4.82
N VAL A 325 19.54 27.17 -4.48
CA VAL A 325 19.80 25.83 -5.04
C VAL A 325 18.53 25.25 -5.62
N LEU A 326 18.66 24.40 -6.63
CA LEU A 326 17.53 23.70 -7.24
C LEU A 326 17.47 22.28 -6.68
N LEU A 327 16.29 21.86 -6.21
CA LEU A 327 16.02 20.49 -5.79
C LEU A 327 14.90 19.91 -6.65
N LEU A 328 15.24 18.83 -7.36
CA LEU A 328 14.33 18.06 -8.19
C LEU A 328 13.71 16.92 -7.37
N TRP A 329 12.39 16.94 -7.22
CA TRP A 329 11.61 15.88 -6.58
C TRP A 329 10.53 15.35 -7.52
N ASP A 330 10.18 14.07 -7.36
CA ASP A 330 9.02 13.49 -8.04
C ASP A 330 7.71 14.17 -7.59
N ASP A 331 6.62 14.01 -8.34
CA ASP A 331 5.35 14.71 -8.09
C ASP A 331 4.60 14.26 -6.82
N PHE A 332 5.24 13.48 -5.92
CA PHE A 332 4.63 12.99 -4.70
C PHE A 332 4.15 14.14 -3.81
N SER A 333 2.87 14.10 -3.44
CA SER A 333 2.17 15.19 -2.75
C SER A 333 2.87 15.67 -1.47
N ALA A 334 3.47 14.77 -0.70
CA ALA A 334 4.17 15.10 0.55
C ALA A 334 5.44 15.95 0.34
N HIS A 335 5.98 16.04 -0.88
CA HIS A 335 7.10 16.92 -1.22
C HIS A 335 6.69 18.38 -1.40
N PHE A 336 5.38 18.64 -1.55
CA PHE A 336 4.89 19.95 -1.95
C PHE A 336 3.63 20.39 -1.19
N THR A 337 3.49 19.95 0.07
CA THR A 337 2.51 20.58 0.97
C THR A 337 2.90 22.03 1.22
N ASP A 338 1.93 22.90 1.51
CA ASP A 338 2.16 24.34 1.71
C ASP A 338 3.32 24.62 2.69
N ASP A 339 3.40 23.89 3.80
CA ASP A 339 4.48 24.01 4.78
C ASP A 339 5.86 23.67 4.21
N VAL A 340 5.95 22.64 3.35
CA VAL A 340 7.21 22.20 2.75
C VAL A 340 7.68 23.22 1.72
N VAL A 341 6.77 23.72 0.88
CA VAL A 341 7.07 24.75 -0.11
C VAL A 341 7.46 26.07 0.57
N ALA A 342 6.74 26.47 1.62
CA ALA A 342 7.06 27.66 2.39
C ALA A 342 8.43 27.56 3.05
N TYR A 343 8.75 26.41 3.66
CA TYR A 343 10.04 26.19 4.29
C TYR A 343 11.18 26.14 3.28
N ALA A 344 11.01 25.46 2.14
CA ALA A 344 12.01 25.43 1.07
C ALA A 344 12.34 26.85 0.58
N LYS A 345 11.30 27.68 0.38
CA LYS A 345 11.46 29.09 0.01
C LYS A 345 12.21 29.90 1.07
N GLU A 346 11.91 29.68 2.36
CA GLU A 346 12.60 30.35 3.48
C GLU A 346 14.11 30.06 3.46
N ILE A 347 14.52 28.84 3.10
CA ILE A 347 15.93 28.42 3.08
C ILE A 347 16.59 28.54 1.69
N ASN A 348 15.98 29.30 0.77
CA ASN A 348 16.44 29.51 -0.60
C ASN A 348 16.70 28.20 -1.38
N VAL A 349 15.82 27.22 -1.21
CA VAL A 349 15.75 26.01 -2.02
C VAL A 349 14.55 26.15 -2.97
N LEU A 350 14.82 26.14 -4.27
CA LEU A 350 13.78 26.08 -5.30
C LEU A 350 13.43 24.61 -5.53
N LEU A 351 12.15 24.29 -5.39
CA LEU A 351 11.63 22.95 -5.66
C LEU A 351 11.09 22.91 -7.08
N GLU A 352 11.54 21.92 -7.86
CA GLU A 352 11.02 21.65 -9.20
C GLU A 352 10.47 20.24 -9.26
N ARG A 353 9.29 20.10 -9.88
CA ARG A 353 8.57 18.84 -10.01
C ARG A 353 9.07 18.07 -11.22
N ILE A 354 9.42 16.81 -11.03
CA ILE A 354 9.53 15.89 -12.15
C ILE A 354 8.12 15.57 -12.66
N PRO A 355 7.89 15.62 -13.99
CA PRO A 355 6.58 15.30 -14.55
C PRO A 355 6.10 13.90 -14.13
N PRO A 356 4.85 13.77 -13.66
CA PRO A 356 4.32 12.49 -13.24
C PRO A 356 4.36 11.50 -14.41
N ARG A 357 4.68 10.23 -14.11
CA ARG A 357 4.85 9.10 -15.06
C ARG A 357 6.12 9.11 -15.90
N TYR A 358 6.86 10.20 -15.93
CA TYR A 358 8.09 10.31 -16.71
C TYR A 358 9.36 10.23 -15.85
N THR A 359 9.29 9.69 -14.63
CA THR A 359 10.46 9.56 -13.74
C THR A 359 11.58 8.72 -14.37
N TRP A 360 11.21 7.69 -15.13
CA TRP A 360 12.15 6.81 -15.83
C TRP A 360 13.05 7.50 -16.87
N ILE A 361 12.71 8.73 -17.32
CA ILE A 361 13.49 9.51 -18.28
C ILE A 361 13.88 10.90 -17.75
N CYS A 362 13.04 11.53 -16.92
CA CYS A 362 13.26 12.87 -16.40
C CYS A 362 13.91 12.91 -15.01
N GLN A 363 13.92 11.82 -14.24
CA GLN A 363 14.45 11.80 -12.87
C GLN A 363 15.85 11.16 -12.81
N PRO A 364 16.91 11.93 -12.49
CA PRO A 364 18.27 11.41 -12.44
C PRO A 364 18.43 10.16 -11.56
N ALA A 365 17.74 10.09 -10.41
CA ALA A 365 17.79 8.93 -9.52
C ALA A 365 17.31 7.64 -10.16
N ASP A 366 16.15 7.68 -10.83
CA ASP A 366 15.58 6.52 -11.51
C ASP A 366 16.38 6.13 -12.75
N VAL A 367 16.91 7.11 -13.46
CA VAL A 367 17.71 6.92 -14.67
C VAL A 367 19.08 6.29 -14.37
N ALA A 368 19.72 6.66 -13.25
CA ALA A 368 21.12 6.33 -13.02
C ALA A 368 21.42 5.48 -11.80
N TRP A 369 21.01 5.88 -10.58
CA TRP A 369 21.60 5.29 -9.36
C TRP A 369 20.70 4.35 -8.57
N ASN A 370 19.37 4.44 -8.70
CA ASN A 370 18.45 3.56 -7.98
C ASN A 370 18.65 2.07 -8.35
N ARG A 371 18.86 1.78 -9.64
CA ARG A 371 19.10 0.42 -10.14
C ARG A 371 20.42 -0.17 -9.62
N PRO A 372 21.60 0.45 -9.83
CA PRO A 372 22.86 -0.11 -9.34
C PRO A 372 22.91 -0.24 -7.81
N LEU A 373 22.33 0.71 -7.07
CA LEU A 373 22.20 0.62 -5.61
C LEU A 373 21.45 -0.67 -5.21
N LYS A 374 20.28 -0.92 -5.79
CA LYS A 374 19.49 -2.15 -5.53
C LYS A 374 20.23 -3.42 -5.99
N CYS A 375 20.98 -3.36 -7.08
CA CYS A 375 21.80 -4.49 -7.52
C CYS A 375 22.88 -4.83 -6.49
N ARG A 376 23.59 -3.83 -5.95
CA ARG A 376 24.59 -4.05 -4.91
C ARG A 376 23.99 -4.63 -3.63
N LEU A 377 22.82 -4.14 -3.20
CA LEU A 377 22.11 -4.70 -2.05
C LEU A 377 21.72 -6.17 -2.24
N ARG A 378 21.28 -6.56 -3.45
CA ARG A 378 21.03 -7.96 -3.80
C ARG A 378 22.31 -8.80 -3.76
N GLN A 379 23.42 -8.25 -4.23
CA GLN A 379 24.71 -8.94 -4.19
C GLN A 379 25.17 -9.20 -2.75
N ASN A 380 25.08 -8.20 -1.87
CA ASN A 380 25.40 -8.35 -0.45
C ASN A 380 24.54 -9.44 0.22
N TRP A 381 23.26 -9.53 -0.16
CA TRP A 381 22.38 -10.60 0.29
C TRP A 381 22.84 -11.99 -0.17
N LEU A 382 23.20 -12.14 -1.45
CA LEU A 382 23.74 -13.40 -1.99
C LEU A 382 25.04 -13.80 -1.27
N ASP A 383 25.93 -12.85 -1.02
CA ASP A 383 27.19 -13.11 -0.31
C ASP A 383 26.97 -13.53 1.14
N LEU A 384 25.96 -12.97 1.82
CA LEU A 384 25.54 -13.46 3.14
C LEU A 384 25.09 -14.93 3.07
N ILE A 385 24.24 -15.29 2.11
CA ILE A 385 23.77 -16.66 1.94
C ILE A 385 24.96 -17.60 1.67
N ARG A 386 25.86 -17.23 0.76
CA ARG A 386 27.08 -17.99 0.45
C ARG A 386 27.92 -18.26 1.71
N ARG A 387 28.16 -17.22 2.53
CA ARG A 387 28.91 -17.35 3.79
C ARG A 387 28.23 -18.31 4.77
N GLN A 388 26.90 -18.22 4.91
CA GLN A 388 26.15 -19.11 5.80
C GLN A 388 26.15 -20.57 5.31
N LEU A 389 26.04 -20.79 4.00
CA LEU A 389 26.12 -22.12 3.40
C LEU A 389 27.49 -22.77 3.63
N ARG A 390 28.58 -22.04 3.36
CA ARG A 390 29.95 -22.53 3.62
C ARG A 390 30.13 -22.90 5.09
N THR A 391 29.70 -22.02 6.00
CA THR A 391 29.78 -22.26 7.45
C THR A 391 28.98 -23.49 7.89
N ALA A 392 27.80 -23.72 7.31
CA ALA A 392 26.98 -24.89 7.62
C ALA A 392 27.64 -26.20 7.14
N LYS A 393 28.22 -26.18 5.93
CA LYS A 393 28.97 -27.29 5.34
C LYS A 393 30.19 -27.66 6.18
N GLU A 394 31.02 -26.67 6.53
CA GLU A 394 32.21 -26.86 7.37
C GLU A 394 31.89 -27.44 8.75
N ARG A 395 30.74 -27.07 9.32
CA ARG A 395 30.30 -27.53 10.64
C ARG A 395 29.49 -28.83 10.61
N GLY A 396 29.20 -29.39 9.43
CA GLY A 396 28.37 -30.59 9.26
C GLY A 396 26.94 -30.44 9.81
N ARG A 397 26.38 -29.22 9.79
CA ARG A 397 25.03 -28.93 10.35
C ARG A 397 24.02 -28.72 9.24
N THR A 398 22.76 -29.06 9.50
CA THR A 398 21.65 -28.71 8.63
C THR A 398 21.56 -27.20 8.45
N PHE A 399 21.57 -26.74 7.20
CA PHE A 399 21.48 -25.32 6.87
C PHE A 399 20.12 -24.75 7.28
N LYS A 400 20.15 -23.62 8.00
CA LYS A 400 18.97 -22.82 8.32
C LYS A 400 19.29 -21.36 8.05
N LEU A 401 18.68 -20.81 7.00
CA LEU A 401 18.86 -19.42 6.60
C LEU A 401 18.59 -18.47 7.78
N GLN A 402 19.59 -17.68 8.12
CA GLN A 402 19.48 -16.57 9.07
C GLN A 402 19.37 -15.27 8.29
N PRO A 403 18.46 -14.37 8.67
CA PRO A 403 18.41 -13.06 8.05
C PRO A 403 19.53 -12.14 8.60
N PRO A 404 19.92 -11.08 7.87
CA PRO A 404 20.85 -10.08 8.33
C PRO A 404 20.28 -9.30 9.52
N SER A 405 21.18 -8.80 10.36
CA SER A 405 20.80 -7.85 11.41
C SER A 405 20.44 -6.48 10.81
N ARG A 406 19.74 -5.64 11.57
CA ARG A 406 19.44 -4.27 11.14
C ARG A 406 20.69 -3.44 10.88
N ALA A 407 21.70 -3.57 11.73
CA ALA A 407 23.00 -2.90 11.56
C ALA A 407 23.69 -3.35 10.28
N THR A 408 23.59 -4.65 9.94
CA THR A 408 24.11 -5.19 8.68
C THR A 408 23.41 -4.56 7.47
N VAL A 409 22.08 -4.44 7.49
CA VAL A 409 21.32 -3.84 6.38
C VAL A 409 21.63 -2.35 6.24
N VAL A 410 21.70 -1.60 7.34
CA VAL A 410 22.07 -0.17 7.29
C VAL A 410 23.50 0.01 6.75
N GLY A 411 24.44 -0.81 7.22
CA GLY A 411 25.81 -0.82 6.69
C GLY A 411 25.84 -1.11 5.19
N TRP A 412 25.12 -2.13 4.73
CA TRP A 412 25.03 -2.42 3.29
C TRP A 412 24.45 -1.28 2.45
N ILE A 413 23.51 -0.50 2.98
CA ILE A 413 22.95 0.65 2.29
C ILE A 413 24.00 1.76 2.18
N ALA A 414 24.71 2.05 3.27
CA ALA A 414 25.77 3.04 3.29
C ALA A 414 26.93 2.64 2.37
N ASP A 415 27.44 1.42 2.51
CA ASP A 415 28.51 0.89 1.65
C ASP A 415 28.10 0.92 0.17
N ALA A 416 26.85 0.54 -0.15
CA ALA A 416 26.37 0.54 -1.54
C ALA A 416 26.21 1.95 -2.12
N TRP A 417 25.97 2.96 -1.27
CA TRP A 417 25.92 4.36 -1.66
C TRP A 417 27.32 4.94 -1.84
N ASP A 418 28.22 4.67 -0.89
CA ASP A 418 29.60 5.16 -0.93
C ASP A 418 30.42 4.53 -2.08
N ASP A 419 30.12 3.27 -2.43
CA ASP A 419 30.71 2.57 -3.58
C ASP A 419 30.18 3.09 -4.93
N LEU A 420 29.13 3.93 -4.95
CA LEU A 420 28.55 4.40 -6.19
C LEU A 420 29.44 5.45 -6.84
N PRO A 421 29.89 5.25 -8.09
CA PRO A 421 30.74 6.22 -8.77
C PRO A 421 30.04 7.57 -8.95
N SER A 422 30.75 8.67 -8.67
CA SER A 422 30.24 10.02 -8.94
C SER A 422 29.91 10.23 -10.42
N THR A 423 30.61 9.53 -11.31
CA THR A 423 30.34 9.47 -12.76
C THR A 423 28.95 8.92 -13.07
N THR A 424 28.50 7.88 -12.37
CA THR A 424 27.14 7.35 -12.49
C THR A 424 26.10 8.42 -12.12
N ILE A 425 26.33 9.17 -11.03
CA ILE A 425 25.44 10.28 -10.62
C ILE A 425 25.38 11.36 -11.70
N VAL A 426 26.54 11.84 -12.17
CA VAL A 426 26.63 12.88 -13.21
C VAL A 426 25.97 12.41 -14.53
N ASN A 427 26.17 11.15 -14.91
CA ASN A 427 25.52 10.56 -16.07
C ASN A 427 23.99 10.57 -15.96
N GLY A 428 23.42 10.45 -14.75
CA GLY A 428 21.98 10.63 -14.53
C GLY A 428 21.51 12.02 -14.93
N PHE A 429 22.20 13.06 -14.47
CA PHE A 429 21.87 14.44 -14.83
C PHE A 429 22.06 14.74 -16.32
N ARG A 430 23.09 14.17 -16.96
CA ARG A 430 23.31 14.30 -18.42
C ARG A 430 22.23 13.60 -19.23
N LYS A 431 21.86 12.37 -18.86
CA LYS A 431 20.77 11.60 -19.53
C LYS A 431 19.41 12.27 -19.38
N CYS A 432 19.18 12.97 -18.27
CA CYS A 432 18.00 13.81 -18.08
C CYS A 432 18.13 15.20 -18.72
N CYS A 433 19.18 15.44 -19.51
CA CYS A 433 19.46 16.71 -20.17
C CYS A 433 19.52 17.93 -19.22
N LEU A 434 19.80 17.75 -17.93
CA LEU A 434 19.85 18.84 -16.95
C LEU A 434 21.24 19.48 -16.84
N VAL A 435 22.27 18.75 -17.25
CA VAL A 435 23.67 19.19 -17.27
C VAL A 435 24.23 18.91 -18.67
N ASP A 436 25.13 19.77 -19.13
CA ASP A 436 25.76 19.62 -20.44
C ASP A 436 26.76 18.44 -20.51
N GLY A 437 26.93 17.95 -21.74
CA GLY A 437 27.85 16.89 -22.10
C GLY A 437 27.17 15.53 -22.28
N GLU A 438 27.80 14.70 -23.11
CA GLU A 438 27.31 13.36 -23.39
C GLU A 438 27.51 12.42 -22.18
N PRO A 439 26.56 11.49 -21.92
CA PRO A 439 26.77 10.44 -20.95
C PRO A 439 28.03 9.63 -21.31
N VAL A 440 28.89 9.39 -20.34
CA VAL A 440 30.07 8.53 -20.55
C VAL A 440 29.59 7.07 -20.47
N GLU A 441 29.92 6.25 -21.47
CA GLU A 441 29.65 4.82 -21.42
C GLU A 441 30.41 4.17 -20.25
N GLU A 442 29.67 3.71 -19.25
CA GLU A 442 30.21 2.86 -18.19
C GLU A 442 29.80 1.42 -18.44
N VAL A 443 30.77 0.50 -18.35
CA VAL A 443 30.50 -0.91 -18.09
C VAL A 443 30.01 -0.98 -16.64
N VAL A 444 28.74 -0.65 -16.41
CA VAL A 444 28.11 -0.98 -15.13
C VAL A 444 28.23 -2.49 -15.03
N SER A 445 29.03 -2.99 -14.09
CA SER A 445 28.96 -4.38 -13.67
C SER A 445 27.61 -4.59 -13.00
N GLY A 446 26.55 -4.56 -13.80
CA GLY A 446 25.31 -5.20 -13.43
C GLY A 446 25.72 -6.61 -13.13
N GLY A 447 25.71 -6.97 -11.84
CA GLY A 447 26.08 -8.31 -11.40
C GLY A 447 25.23 -9.30 -12.18
N VAL A 448 25.79 -9.78 -13.29
CA VAL A 448 25.44 -11.04 -13.89
C VAL A 448 25.69 -12.01 -12.75
N VAL A 449 24.68 -12.80 -12.45
CA VAL A 449 24.85 -13.92 -11.54
C VAL A 449 25.93 -14.76 -12.19
N ASP A 450 27.17 -14.60 -11.73
CA ASP A 450 28.32 -15.27 -12.30
C ASP A 450 27.99 -16.76 -12.38
N ASP A 451 28.11 -17.37 -13.55
CA ASP A 451 27.71 -18.78 -13.78
C ASP A 451 28.45 -19.72 -12.82
N THR A 452 29.59 -19.29 -12.29
CA THR A 452 30.34 -19.94 -11.22
C THR A 452 29.53 -20.08 -9.92
N VAL A 453 28.62 -19.17 -9.64
CA VAL A 453 27.73 -19.14 -8.46
C VAL A 453 26.61 -20.14 -8.59
N LEU A 454 26.02 -20.22 -9.79
CA LEU A 454 25.02 -21.23 -10.12
C LEU A 454 25.67 -22.61 -10.11
N SER A 455 26.90 -22.72 -10.63
CA SER A 455 27.73 -23.93 -10.61
C SER A 455 28.13 -24.37 -9.20
N GLU A 456 28.49 -23.46 -8.28
CA GLU A 456 28.76 -23.79 -6.87
C GLU A 456 27.50 -24.24 -6.12
N LEU A 457 26.33 -23.69 -6.46
CA LEU A 457 25.03 -24.07 -5.91
C LEU A 457 24.58 -25.46 -6.41
N MET A 458 24.90 -25.78 -7.67
CA MET A 458 24.70 -27.09 -8.29
C MET A 458 25.68 -28.13 -7.74
N ALA A 459 26.95 -27.77 -7.52
CA ALA A 459 27.94 -28.68 -6.91
C ALA A 459 27.62 -29.00 -5.44
N ALA A 460 26.96 -28.09 -4.72
CA ALA A 460 26.51 -28.31 -3.34
C ALA A 460 25.16 -29.06 -3.23
N SER A 461 24.41 -29.15 -4.34
CA SER A 461 23.09 -29.78 -4.42
C SER A 461 23.17 -30.94 -5.41
N SER A 462 23.40 -32.15 -4.92
CA SER A 462 23.42 -33.35 -5.75
C SER A 462 22.16 -33.47 -6.62
N ILE A 463 22.25 -33.11 -7.90
CA ILE A 463 21.54 -33.66 -9.06
C ILE A 463 22.41 -33.34 -10.29
N GLU A 464 22.67 -34.37 -11.08
CA GLU A 464 23.48 -34.39 -12.30
C GLU A 464 22.98 -33.44 -13.41
N GLU A 465 23.94 -33.12 -14.29
CA GLU A 465 23.97 -32.36 -15.56
C GLU A 465 22.63 -32.34 -16.36
N THR A 466 22.27 -31.31 -17.14
CA THR A 466 23.04 -30.52 -18.13
C THR A 466 22.27 -29.20 -18.41
N ILE A 467 22.97 -28.06 -18.54
CA ILE A 467 22.41 -26.78 -19.01
C ILE A 467 22.83 -26.58 -20.47
N ASP A 468 21.87 -26.26 -21.34
CA ASP A 468 22.11 -25.72 -22.68
C ASP A 468 22.22 -24.17 -22.58
N PRO A 469 23.26 -23.51 -23.11
CA PRO A 469 23.55 -22.10 -22.80
C PRO A 469 22.74 -21.07 -23.60
N ASP A 470 21.99 -21.44 -24.65
CA ASP A 470 21.46 -20.46 -25.61
C ASP A 470 19.97 -20.14 -25.46
N GLY A 471 19.53 -19.82 -24.23
CA GLY A 471 18.14 -19.51 -23.92
C GLY A 471 17.77 -18.03 -23.69
N ASP A 472 18.75 -17.12 -23.67
CA ASP A 472 18.52 -15.69 -23.37
C ASP A 472 19.15 -14.78 -24.43
N ILE A 473 18.40 -14.46 -25.48
CA ILE A 473 18.55 -13.20 -26.22
C ILE A 473 17.17 -12.58 -26.42
N CYS A 474 17.01 -11.38 -25.89
CA CYS A 474 15.90 -10.46 -26.15
C CYS A 474 15.84 -10.06 -27.63
N ASN A 475 14.61 -9.89 -28.13
CA ASN A 475 14.10 -9.03 -29.22
C ASN A 475 13.04 -9.85 -29.97
N GLY A 476 11.80 -9.42 -30.15
CA GLY A 476 11.36 -8.18 -30.77
C GLY A 476 10.36 -8.63 -31.85
N ASP A 477 9.23 -7.93 -31.94
CA ASP A 477 8.20 -7.94 -33.00
C ASP A 477 8.02 -9.17 -33.91
N ASP A 478 6.78 -9.65 -33.99
CA ASP A 478 6.15 -9.87 -35.30
C ASP A 478 4.64 -9.74 -35.14
N SER A 479 4.13 -8.62 -35.66
CA SER A 479 2.76 -8.47 -36.08
C SER A 479 2.67 -8.85 -37.56
N VAL A 480 1.84 -9.82 -37.91
CA VAL A 480 1.14 -9.87 -39.20
C VAL A 480 -0.24 -10.45 -38.95
N GLY A 481 -1.23 -9.73 -39.48
CA GLY A 481 -2.65 -9.98 -39.27
C GLY A 481 -3.28 -10.92 -40.30
N ASP A 482 -4.61 -10.79 -40.31
CA ASP A 482 -5.60 -11.28 -41.27
C ASP A 482 -6.04 -12.74 -41.09
N GLY A 483 -7.32 -13.08 -41.02
CA GLY A 483 -8.56 -12.32 -41.20
C GLY A 483 -9.71 -13.32 -41.35
N THR A 484 -10.93 -12.82 -41.07
CA THR A 484 -12.26 -13.29 -41.57
C THR A 484 -12.74 -14.70 -41.15
N ASP A 485 -14.00 -15.04 -40.85
CA ASP A 485 -15.35 -14.46 -40.97
C ASP A 485 -16.24 -15.27 -39.99
N ALA A 486 -17.10 -14.68 -39.16
CA ALA A 486 -18.50 -14.31 -39.40
C ALA A 486 -19.55 -15.36 -38.97
N PHE A 487 -20.69 -14.82 -38.49
CA PHE A 487 -22.00 -15.43 -38.16
C PHE A 487 -22.08 -16.22 -36.83
N GLU A 488 -22.99 -15.92 -35.89
CA GLU A 488 -24.28 -15.21 -35.91
C GLU A 488 -24.58 -14.61 -34.53
#